data_AF-A0A1B8P650-F1
#
_entry.id   AF-A0A1B8P650-F1
#
_cell.length_a   1.000
_cell.length_b   1.000
_cell.length_c   1.000
_cell.angle_alpha   90.00
_cell.angle_beta   90.00
_cell.angle_gamma   90.00
#
_symmetry.space_group_name_H-M   'P 1'
#
loop_
_entity.id
_entity.type
_entity.pdbx_description
1 polymer ?
#
loop_
_entity_poly.entity_id
_entity_poly.type
_entity_poly.pdbx_seq_one_letter_code
_entity_poly.pdbx_strand_id
1 'polypeptide(L)'
;MAAFGQDILARLEPRFVTDFTRETWLVEDDDAVIEVALDTGEIQAGQRTARIRELELELKQGAENALHALAATLAEHVPLRPSDTSKAARGGALLLGQWQLPEGGSPAAWLHRASVALDALSDTGDPTWRREAQAAFQCLAELGDDTASDARWLAKALDDDAWLNEAFGMHALSLSRRLPGDAALN
;
A
#
# COMPACT_ATOMS: atom_id res chain seq x y z
N MET A 1 -8.04 -19.60 21.49
CA MET A 1 -7.29 -20.02 20.29
C MET A 1 -7.42 -21.53 20.16
N ALA A 2 -7.95 -22.03 19.04
CA ALA A 2 -7.88 -23.47 18.75
C ALA A 2 -6.41 -23.84 18.49
N ALA A 3 -5.89 -24.85 19.20
CA ALA A 3 -4.55 -25.35 18.97
C ALA A 3 -4.55 -26.20 17.68
N PHE A 4 -3.69 -25.87 16.72
CA PHE A 4 -3.44 -26.73 15.57
C PHE A 4 -2.80 -28.04 16.06
N GLY A 5 -3.26 -29.19 15.55
CA GLY A 5 -2.70 -30.50 15.90
C GLY A 5 -1.23 -30.62 15.45
N GLN A 6 -0.44 -31.45 16.14
CA GLN A 6 0.97 -31.66 15.80
C GLN A 6 1.17 -32.11 14.34
N ASP A 7 0.24 -32.89 13.80
CA ASP A 7 0.26 -33.32 12.39
C ASP A 7 0.15 -32.16 11.40
N ILE A 8 -0.53 -31.07 11.77
CA ILE A 8 -0.63 -29.86 10.93
C ILE A 8 0.69 -29.09 10.97
N LEU A 9 1.26 -28.92 12.17
CA LEU A 9 2.53 -28.22 12.35
C LEU A 9 3.68 -28.92 11.62
N ALA A 10 3.69 -30.26 11.62
CA ALA A 10 4.68 -31.07 10.91
C ALA A 10 4.62 -30.94 9.38
N ARG A 11 3.54 -30.38 8.82
CA ARG A 11 3.34 -30.16 7.38
C ARG A 11 3.63 -28.74 6.93
N LEU A 12 4.01 -27.84 7.84
CA LEU A 12 4.37 -26.47 7.49
C LEU A 12 5.70 -26.46 6.73
N GLU A 13 5.70 -25.74 5.62
CA GLU A 13 6.89 -25.51 4.80
C GLU A 13 7.06 -24.00 4.56
N PRO A 14 8.30 -23.47 4.51
CA PRO A 14 8.55 -22.10 4.11
C PRO A 14 8.04 -21.86 2.69
N ARG A 15 7.11 -20.90 2.53
CA ARG A 15 6.53 -20.54 1.22
C ARG A 15 7.23 -19.33 0.59
N PHE A 16 7.57 -18.35 1.42
CA PHE A 16 8.37 -17.18 1.07
C PHE A 16 9.06 -16.67 2.34
N VAL A 17 10.07 -15.81 2.16
CA VAL A 17 10.82 -15.15 3.23
C VAL A 17 10.71 -13.65 3.05
N THR A 18 10.58 -12.91 4.15
CA THR A 18 10.79 -11.46 4.17
C THR A 18 12.08 -11.23 4.95
N ASP A 19 13.07 -10.59 4.31
CA ASP A 19 14.37 -10.31 4.90
C ASP A 19 14.66 -8.82 4.70
N PHE A 20 14.62 -8.05 5.80
CA PHE A 20 14.77 -6.60 5.76
C PHE A 20 15.36 -6.07 7.07
N THR A 21 15.98 -4.91 6.96
CA THR A 21 16.36 -4.09 8.12
C THR A 21 15.24 -3.10 8.41
N ARG A 22 14.88 -2.97 9.68
CA ARG A 22 13.92 -1.98 10.17
C ARG A 22 14.65 -0.91 10.98
N GLU A 23 14.48 0.34 10.58
CA GLU A 23 14.86 1.52 11.37
C GLU A 23 13.59 2.12 11.98
N THR A 24 13.59 2.40 13.29
CA THR A 24 12.41 2.93 13.98
C THR A 24 12.69 4.27 14.66
N TRP A 25 11.67 5.14 14.62
CA TRP A 25 11.64 6.38 15.37
C TRP A 25 10.31 6.48 16.12
N LEU A 26 10.35 7.07 17.32
CA LEU A 26 9.14 7.45 18.04
C LEU A 26 8.90 8.94 17.81
N VAL A 27 7.75 9.27 17.23
CA VAL A 27 7.30 10.65 17.02
C VAL A 27 6.21 10.94 18.05
N GLU A 28 6.45 11.97 18.84
CA GLU A 28 5.49 12.48 19.83
C GLU A 28 4.89 13.79 19.30
N ASP A 29 3.55 13.87 19.27
CA ASP A 29 2.80 15.05 18.85
C ASP A 29 1.59 15.24 19.77
N ASP A 30 1.64 16.26 20.62
CA ASP A 30 0.69 16.52 21.71
C ASP A 30 0.36 15.26 22.55
N ASP A 31 -0.84 14.68 22.37
CA ASP A 31 -1.35 13.51 23.09
C ASP A 31 -1.12 12.19 22.32
N ALA A 32 -0.43 12.25 21.17
CA ALA A 32 -0.19 11.11 20.30
C ALA A 32 1.28 10.66 20.31
N VAL A 33 1.46 9.35 20.22
CA VAL A 33 2.76 8.68 20.08
C VAL A 33 2.65 7.74 18.90
N ILE A 34 3.47 7.97 17.87
CA ILE A 34 3.49 7.19 16.63
C ILE A 34 4.88 6.59 16.45
N GLU A 35 4.94 5.26 16.28
CA GLU A 35 6.15 4.61 15.79
C GLU A 35 6.18 4.76 14.27
N VAL A 36 7.29 5.29 13.76
CA VAL A 36 7.62 5.33 12.34
C VAL A 36 8.65 4.26 12.09
N ALA A 37 8.36 3.31 11.21
CA ALA A 37 9.26 2.22 10.84
C ALA A 37 9.61 2.27 9.36
N LEU A 38 10.89 2.40 9.02
CA LEU A 38 11.40 2.28 7.66
C LEU A 38 11.96 0.87 7.45
N ASP A 39 11.31 0.11 6.58
CA ASP A 39 11.75 -1.22 6.19
C ASP A 39 12.48 -1.18 4.85
N THR A 40 13.69 -1.72 4.81
CA THR A 40 14.48 -1.86 3.58
C THR A 40 15.06 -3.27 3.48
N GLY A 41 14.72 -3.96 2.39
CA GLY A 41 15.16 -5.33 2.16
C GLY A 41 14.46 -5.97 0.97
N GLU A 42 14.06 -7.23 1.10
CA GLU A 42 13.40 -7.98 0.04
C GLU A 42 12.47 -9.11 0.53
N ILE A 43 11.57 -9.49 -0.35
CA ILE A 43 10.75 -10.69 -0.27
C ILE A 43 11.35 -11.71 -1.23
N GLN A 44 11.54 -12.95 -0.79
CA GLN A 44 12.04 -14.05 -1.62
C GLN A 44 11.01 -15.18 -1.68
N ALA A 45 10.66 -15.63 -2.89
CA ALA A 45 9.79 -16.78 -3.13
C ALA A 45 10.37 -17.70 -4.22
N GLY A 46 11.18 -18.67 -3.80
CA GLY A 46 11.95 -19.53 -4.71
C GLY A 46 13.04 -18.73 -5.43
N GLN A 47 12.96 -18.60 -6.75
CA GLN A 47 13.91 -17.82 -7.57
C GLN A 47 13.43 -16.39 -7.86
N ARG A 48 12.26 -15.99 -7.33
CA ARG A 48 11.68 -14.66 -7.53
C ARG A 48 11.92 -13.81 -6.31
N THR A 49 12.21 -12.53 -6.53
CA THR A 49 12.42 -11.54 -5.46
C THR A 49 11.61 -10.28 -5.73
N ALA A 50 11.24 -9.56 -4.67
CA ALA A 50 10.60 -8.25 -4.73
C ALA A 50 11.21 -7.34 -3.64
N ARG A 51 11.46 -6.06 -3.96
CA ARG A 51 12.15 -5.15 -3.05
C ARG A 51 11.20 -4.63 -1.97
N ILE A 52 11.62 -4.66 -0.70
CA ILE A 52 10.96 -3.95 0.39
C ILE A 52 11.61 -2.56 0.52
N ARG A 53 10.79 -1.52 0.42
CA ARG A 53 11.14 -0.14 0.71
C ARG A 53 9.88 0.63 1.09
N GLU A 54 9.47 0.49 2.34
CA GLU A 54 8.19 0.98 2.84
C GLU A 54 8.34 1.67 4.19
N LEU A 55 7.48 2.64 4.43
CA LEU A 55 7.38 3.36 5.69
C LEU A 55 6.05 2.98 6.33
N GLU A 56 6.09 2.43 7.54
CA GLU A 56 4.92 2.10 8.33
C GLU A 56 4.73 3.13 9.45
N LEU A 57 3.49 3.53 9.69
CA LEU A 57 3.11 4.40 10.80
C LEU A 57 2.19 3.60 11.74
N GLU A 58 2.65 3.34 12.97
CA GLU A 58 1.89 2.61 13.97
C GLU A 58 1.54 3.53 15.13
N LEU A 59 0.24 3.71 15.40
CA LEU A 59 -0.24 4.50 16.53
C LEU A 59 -0.05 3.70 17.82
N LYS A 60 0.80 4.21 18.72
CA LYS A 60 1.02 3.61 20.05
C LYS A 60 0.09 4.21 21.10
N GLN A 61 -0.21 5.50 20.97
CA GLN A 61 -1.12 6.25 21.85
C GLN A 61 -1.72 7.44 21.07
N GLY A 62 -2.93 7.88 21.44
CA GLY A 62 -3.58 9.06 20.86
C GLY A 62 -4.75 8.71 19.95
N ALA A 63 -5.14 9.66 19.09
CA ALA A 63 -6.22 9.48 18.12
C ALA A 63 -5.68 9.14 16.73
N GLU A 64 -6.41 8.32 15.96
CA GLU A 64 -6.06 7.91 14.59
C GLU A 64 -5.82 9.10 13.64
N ASN A 65 -6.49 10.24 13.88
CA ASN A 65 -6.25 11.46 13.11
C ASN A 65 -4.78 11.94 13.13
N ALA A 66 -4.01 11.60 14.17
CA ALA A 66 -2.59 11.90 14.25
C ALA A 66 -1.78 11.15 13.18
N LEU A 67 -2.16 9.90 12.84
CA LEU A 67 -1.53 9.15 11.74
C LEU A 67 -1.74 9.87 10.41
N HIS A 68 -2.96 10.35 10.16
CA HIS A 68 -3.28 11.07 8.94
C HIS A 68 -2.56 12.42 8.84
N ALA A 69 -2.41 13.12 9.96
CA ALA A 69 -1.65 14.37 10.02
C ALA A 69 -0.17 14.12 9.70
N LEU A 70 0.46 13.15 10.38
CA LEU A 70 1.86 12.80 10.13
C LEU A 70 2.09 12.32 8.69
N ALA A 71 1.19 11.48 8.17
CA ALA A 71 1.25 11.01 6.78
C ALA A 71 1.19 12.18 5.77
N ALA A 72 0.37 13.20 6.04
CA ALA A 72 0.28 14.38 5.18
C ALA A 72 1.59 15.18 5.20
N THR A 73 2.15 15.44 6.39
CA THR A 73 3.45 16.11 6.52
C THR A 73 4.57 15.34 5.82
N LEU A 74 4.57 14.00 5.91
CA LEU A 74 5.56 13.18 5.21
C LEU A 74 5.39 13.27 3.68
N ALA A 75 4.15 13.23 3.18
CA ALA A 75 3.86 13.30 1.74
C ALA A 75 4.22 14.66 1.11
N GLU A 76 4.28 15.74 1.90
CA GLU A 76 4.75 17.06 1.46
C GLU A 76 6.27 17.11 1.20
N HIS A 77 7.03 16.20 1.80
CA HIS A 77 8.50 16.22 1.79
C HIS A 77 9.14 15.00 1.13
N VAL A 78 8.41 13.89 1.02
CA VAL A 78 8.91 12.62 0.52
C VAL A 78 7.90 12.02 -0.46
N PRO A 79 8.33 11.53 -1.64
CA PRO A 79 7.45 10.94 -2.63
C PRO A 79 6.96 9.55 -2.16
N LEU A 80 5.94 9.55 -1.32
CA LEU A 80 5.30 8.38 -0.71
C LEU A 80 3.89 8.21 -1.28
N ARG A 81 3.33 7.01 -1.19
CA ARG A 81 1.90 6.77 -1.41
C ARG A 81 1.38 5.76 -0.39
N PRO A 82 0.08 5.82 -0.05
CA PRO A 82 -0.55 4.74 0.71
C PRO A 82 -0.46 3.40 -0.05
N SER A 83 -0.32 2.32 0.71
CA SER A 83 -0.49 0.94 0.26
C SER A 83 -1.11 0.13 1.40
N ASP A 84 -2.01 -0.77 1.04
CA ASP A 84 -2.66 -1.75 1.91
C ASP A 84 -2.25 -3.19 1.57
N THR A 85 -1.34 -3.38 0.61
CA THR A 85 -0.82 -4.70 0.27
C THR A 85 0.29 -5.11 1.24
N SER A 86 -0.02 -6.03 2.16
CA SER A 86 0.98 -6.56 3.10
C SER A 86 2.15 -7.27 2.40
N LYS A 87 3.30 -7.32 3.07
CA LYS A 87 4.46 -8.16 2.67
C LYS A 87 4.06 -9.63 2.42
N ALA A 88 3.11 -10.15 3.19
CA ALA A 88 2.60 -11.52 3.03
C ALA A 88 1.78 -11.69 1.73
N ALA A 89 0.91 -10.72 1.41
CA ALA A 89 0.15 -10.72 0.15
C ALA A 89 1.10 -10.61 -1.06
N ARG A 90 2.11 -9.73 -0.98
CA ARG A 90 3.19 -9.62 -1.95
C ARG A 90 3.98 -10.92 -2.11
N GLY A 91 4.35 -11.56 -1.01
CA GLY A 91 5.00 -12.88 -1.01
C GLY A 91 4.14 -13.97 -1.65
N GLY A 92 2.82 -13.94 -1.42
CA GLY A 92 1.86 -14.81 -2.10
C GLY A 92 1.82 -14.58 -3.62
N ALA A 93 1.71 -13.32 -4.06
CA ALA A 93 1.73 -12.97 -5.48
C ALA A 93 3.06 -13.37 -6.14
N LEU A 94 4.18 -13.11 -5.47
CA LEU A 94 5.51 -13.48 -5.91
C LEU A 94 5.66 -15.00 -6.04
N LEU A 95 5.11 -15.76 -5.09
CA LEU A 95 5.11 -17.22 -5.10
C LEU A 95 4.24 -17.83 -6.20
N LEU A 96 3.09 -17.22 -6.49
CA LEU A 96 2.22 -17.64 -7.59
C LEU A 96 2.76 -17.19 -8.95
N GLY A 97 3.59 -16.14 -8.98
CA GLY A 97 4.14 -15.56 -10.21
C GLY A 97 3.12 -14.71 -10.94
N GLN A 98 2.09 -14.29 -10.22
CA GLN A 98 1.01 -13.47 -10.74
C GLN A 98 0.44 -12.61 -9.63
N TRP A 99 0.15 -11.37 -9.99
CA TRP A 99 -0.68 -10.48 -9.18
C TRP A 99 -2.15 -10.68 -9.55
N GLN A 100 -3.02 -10.53 -8.56
CA GLN A 100 -4.47 -10.54 -8.77
C GLN A 100 -5.00 -9.17 -8.40
N LEU A 101 -5.72 -8.54 -9.33
CA LEU A 101 -6.39 -7.28 -9.05
C LEU A 101 -7.75 -7.55 -8.42
N PRO A 102 -8.09 -6.86 -7.33
CA PRO A 102 -9.43 -6.90 -6.77
C PRO A 102 -10.44 -6.34 -7.78
N GLU A 103 -11.70 -6.73 -7.64
CA GLU A 103 -12.78 -6.14 -8.41
C GLU A 103 -12.97 -4.66 -8.05
N GLY A 104 -13.44 -3.87 -9.02
CA GLY A 104 -13.91 -2.51 -8.77
C GLY A 104 -15.38 -2.48 -8.40
N GLY A 105 -16.02 -1.31 -8.58
CA GLY A 105 -17.49 -1.17 -8.50
C GLY A 105 -17.97 -0.19 -7.43
N SER A 106 -17.13 0.12 -6.45
CA SER A 106 -17.31 1.25 -5.53
C SER A 106 -16.08 2.16 -5.58
N PRO A 107 -16.17 3.42 -5.12
CA PRO A 107 -15.01 4.30 -5.05
C PRO A 107 -13.85 3.67 -4.24
N ALA A 108 -14.12 3.12 -3.06
CA ALA A 108 -13.09 2.46 -2.24
C ALA A 108 -12.49 1.22 -2.94
N ALA A 109 -13.31 0.41 -3.64
CA ALA A 109 -12.82 -0.75 -4.38
C ALA A 109 -11.91 -0.36 -5.56
N TRP A 110 -12.25 0.72 -6.29
CA TRP A 110 -11.38 1.23 -7.35
C TRP A 110 -10.07 1.81 -6.80
N LEU A 111 -10.10 2.47 -5.64
CA LEU A 111 -8.88 2.96 -4.99
C LEU A 111 -7.98 1.79 -4.56
N HIS A 112 -8.56 0.77 -3.93
CA HIS A 112 -7.84 -0.45 -3.56
C HIS A 112 -7.25 -1.15 -4.79
N ARG A 113 -8.02 -1.27 -5.89
CA ARG A 113 -7.51 -1.81 -7.16
C ARG A 113 -6.33 -1.02 -7.71
N ALA A 114 -6.40 0.32 -7.67
CA ALA A 114 -5.30 1.17 -8.10
C ALA A 114 -4.05 0.98 -7.21
N SER A 115 -4.23 0.89 -5.89
CA SER A 115 -3.16 0.60 -4.90
C SER A 115 -2.44 -0.71 -5.23
N VAL A 116 -3.19 -1.81 -5.37
CA VAL A 116 -2.64 -3.14 -5.71
C VAL A 116 -1.93 -3.12 -7.06
N ALA A 117 -2.46 -2.42 -8.06
CA ALA A 117 -1.79 -2.28 -9.36
C ALA A 117 -0.46 -1.52 -9.25
N LEU A 118 -0.37 -0.47 -8.43
CA LEU A 118 0.89 0.25 -8.21
C LEU A 118 1.90 -0.60 -7.41
N ASP A 119 1.45 -1.44 -6.49
CA ASP A 119 2.31 -2.41 -5.79
C ASP A 119 2.86 -3.46 -6.78
N ALA A 120 2.01 -3.98 -7.65
CA ALA A 120 2.42 -4.89 -8.73
C ALA A 120 3.42 -4.24 -9.70
N LEU A 121 3.20 -2.98 -10.08
CA LEU A 121 4.15 -2.19 -10.87
C LEU A 121 5.51 -2.07 -10.15
N SER A 122 5.49 -1.82 -8.85
CA SER A 122 6.71 -1.65 -8.04
C SER A 122 7.51 -2.95 -7.92
N ASP A 123 6.82 -4.08 -7.76
CA ASP A 123 7.45 -5.39 -7.59
C ASP A 123 7.92 -6.02 -8.90
N THR A 124 7.23 -5.75 -10.01
CA THR A 124 7.51 -6.42 -11.31
C THR A 124 8.22 -5.52 -12.33
N GLY A 125 8.09 -4.20 -12.20
CA GLY A 125 8.51 -3.25 -13.23
C GLY A 125 7.71 -3.32 -14.54
N ASP A 126 6.66 -4.14 -14.62
CA ASP A 126 5.87 -4.29 -15.85
C ASP A 126 4.93 -3.08 -16.03
N PRO A 127 5.07 -2.30 -17.14
CA PRO A 127 4.24 -1.12 -17.39
C PRO A 127 2.75 -1.44 -17.62
N THR A 128 2.37 -2.70 -17.83
CA THR A 128 0.95 -3.09 -17.86
C THR A 128 0.23 -2.69 -16.59
N TRP A 129 0.87 -2.85 -15.43
CA TRP A 129 0.30 -2.48 -14.12
C TRP A 129 0.10 -0.97 -13.96
N ARG A 130 0.94 -0.15 -14.60
CA ARG A 130 0.73 1.30 -14.63
C ARG A 130 -0.57 1.65 -15.36
N ARG A 131 -0.87 0.96 -16.46
CA ARG A 131 -2.13 1.14 -17.21
C ARG A 131 -3.33 0.64 -16.41
N GLU A 132 -3.20 -0.47 -15.68
CA GLU A 132 -4.26 -0.95 -14.79
C GLU A 132 -4.55 0.03 -13.65
N ALA A 133 -3.52 0.61 -13.02
CA ALA A 133 -3.67 1.65 -12.00
C ALA A 133 -4.36 2.90 -12.58
N GLN A 134 -3.92 3.34 -13.77
CA GLN A 134 -4.53 4.47 -14.48
C GLN A 134 -6.02 4.21 -14.78
N ALA A 135 -6.35 3.04 -15.32
CA ALA A 135 -7.73 2.66 -15.61
C ALA A 135 -8.59 2.63 -14.34
N ALA A 136 -8.07 2.11 -13.23
CA ALA A 136 -8.77 2.10 -11.95
C ALA A 136 -9.06 3.51 -11.43
N PHE A 137 -8.09 4.44 -11.51
CA PHE A 137 -8.33 5.85 -11.16
C PHE A 137 -9.34 6.54 -12.10
N GLN A 138 -9.34 6.21 -13.39
CA GLN A 138 -10.34 6.72 -14.34
C GLN A 138 -11.75 6.21 -14.00
N CYS A 139 -11.91 4.93 -13.70
CA CYS A 139 -13.20 4.39 -13.25
C CYS A 139 -13.66 5.04 -11.94
N LEU A 140 -12.75 5.29 -10.99
CA LEU A 140 -13.06 6.01 -9.75
C LEU A 140 -13.56 7.43 -10.04
N ALA A 141 -12.89 8.13 -10.97
CA ALA A 141 -13.27 9.48 -11.38
C ALA A 141 -14.66 9.60 -12.01
N GLU A 142 -15.12 8.55 -12.70
CA GLU A 142 -16.40 8.53 -13.39
C GLU A 142 -17.60 8.40 -12.44
N LEU A 143 -17.39 7.95 -11.20
CA LEU A 143 -18.45 7.81 -10.20
C LEU A 143 -18.99 9.15 -9.68
N GLY A 144 -18.35 10.27 -10.02
CA GLY A 144 -18.94 11.61 -9.93
C GLY A 144 -19.06 12.22 -8.52
N ASP A 145 -18.34 11.68 -7.55
CA ASP A 145 -18.30 12.17 -6.17
C ASP A 145 -17.23 13.27 -5.96
N ASP A 146 -17.05 13.70 -4.71
CA ASP A 146 -16.04 14.69 -4.32
C ASP A 146 -14.59 14.20 -4.55
N THR A 147 -14.39 12.89 -4.74
CA THR A 147 -13.08 12.25 -4.93
C THR A 147 -12.61 12.27 -6.38
N ALA A 148 -13.54 12.52 -7.32
CA ALA A 148 -13.29 12.47 -8.74
C ALA A 148 -12.16 13.39 -9.25
N SER A 149 -11.95 14.54 -8.62
CA SER A 149 -10.88 15.47 -9.03
C SER A 149 -9.49 14.91 -8.77
N ASP A 150 -9.25 14.35 -7.58
CA ASP A 150 -7.98 13.72 -7.22
C ASP A 150 -7.74 12.47 -8.05
N ALA A 151 -8.79 11.68 -8.28
CA ALA A 151 -8.76 10.49 -9.12
C ALA A 151 -8.33 10.82 -10.56
N ARG A 152 -8.93 11.84 -11.19
CA ARG A 152 -8.54 12.30 -12.54
C ARG A 152 -7.10 12.79 -12.57
N TRP A 153 -6.67 13.49 -11.52
CA TRP A 153 -5.31 13.98 -11.43
C TRP A 153 -4.31 12.81 -11.36
N LEU A 154 -4.55 11.83 -10.49
CA LEU A 154 -3.70 10.64 -10.33
C LEU A 154 -3.64 9.81 -11.61
N ALA A 155 -4.78 9.59 -12.27
CA ALA A 155 -4.83 8.91 -13.56
C ALA A 155 -3.95 9.59 -14.62
N LYS A 156 -3.96 10.93 -14.67
CA LYS A 156 -3.14 11.70 -15.60
C LYS A 156 -1.66 11.71 -15.21
N ALA A 157 -1.35 11.76 -13.92
CA ALA A 157 0.04 11.75 -13.44
C ALA A 157 0.78 10.46 -13.85
N LEU A 158 0.06 9.34 -14.00
CA LEU A 158 0.61 8.07 -14.47
C LEU A 158 0.99 8.05 -15.96
N ASP A 159 0.70 9.11 -16.73
CA ASP A 159 1.22 9.26 -18.10
C ASP A 159 2.75 9.52 -18.09
N ASP A 160 3.31 9.99 -16.98
CA ASP A 160 4.74 10.24 -16.80
C ASP A 160 5.47 9.01 -16.22
N ASP A 161 6.73 8.80 -16.59
CA ASP A 161 7.60 7.79 -15.99
C ASP A 161 8.05 8.17 -14.57
N ALA A 162 8.17 9.47 -14.29
CA ALA A 162 8.46 10.02 -12.96
C ALA A 162 7.18 10.35 -12.17
N TRP A 163 6.17 9.47 -12.27
CA TRP A 163 4.84 9.68 -11.69
C TRP A 163 4.83 9.78 -10.15
N LEU A 164 5.73 9.07 -9.46
CA LEU A 164 5.79 9.09 -8.00
C LEU A 164 6.57 10.31 -7.52
N ASN A 165 5.83 11.34 -7.11
CA ASN A 165 6.32 12.57 -6.52
C ASN A 165 5.44 12.99 -5.32
N GLU A 166 5.80 14.07 -4.64
CA GLU A 166 5.10 14.61 -3.47
C GLU A 166 3.63 14.92 -3.79
N ALA A 167 3.36 15.51 -4.97
CA ALA A 167 1.98 15.80 -5.39
C ALA A 167 1.15 14.53 -5.58
N PHE A 168 1.73 13.48 -6.17
CA PHE A 168 1.08 12.18 -6.27
C PHE A 168 0.73 11.62 -4.90
N GLY A 169 1.67 11.69 -3.95
CA GLY A 169 1.45 11.26 -2.58
C GLY A 169 0.32 12.00 -1.89
N MET A 170 0.29 13.33 -2.00
CA MET A 170 -0.77 14.16 -1.41
C MET A 170 -2.16 13.85 -1.99
N HIS A 171 -2.28 13.71 -3.31
CA HIS A 171 -3.56 13.34 -3.94
C HIS A 171 -3.99 11.92 -3.56
N ALA A 172 -3.07 10.95 -3.52
CA ALA A 172 -3.38 9.57 -3.12
C ALA A 172 -3.83 9.49 -1.65
N LEU A 173 -3.16 10.23 -0.75
CA LEU A 173 -3.54 10.30 0.66
C LEU A 173 -4.87 11.03 0.88
N SER A 174 -5.15 12.08 0.10
CA SER A 174 -6.45 12.76 0.10
C SER A 174 -7.58 11.79 -0.27
N LEU A 175 -7.38 10.92 -1.27
CA LEU A 175 -8.33 9.87 -1.61
C LEU A 175 -8.50 8.84 -0.49
N SER A 176 -7.40 8.30 0.06
CA SER A 176 -7.47 7.26 1.09
C SER A 176 -8.17 7.72 2.38
N ARG A 177 -8.07 9.01 2.72
CA ARG A 177 -8.78 9.60 3.86
C ARG A 177 -10.29 9.72 3.65
N ARG A 178 -10.72 9.94 2.41
CA ARG A 178 -12.14 10.14 2.06
C ARG A 178 -12.84 8.85 1.69
N LEU A 179 -12.07 7.87 1.23
CA LEU A 179 -12.50 6.54 0.86
C LEU A 179 -11.82 5.50 1.76
N PRO A 180 -12.13 5.47 3.06
CA PRO A 180 -11.61 4.41 3.91
C PRO A 180 -12.07 3.06 3.32
N GLY A 181 -11.12 2.15 3.12
CA GLY A 181 -11.44 0.78 2.71
C GLY A 181 -12.26 0.08 3.79
N ASP A 182 -12.98 -0.99 3.42
CA ASP A 182 -13.65 -1.90 4.38
C ASP A 182 -12.65 -2.63 5.30
N ALA A 183 -11.34 -2.42 5.09
CA ALA A 183 -10.30 -2.84 6.01
C ALA A 183 -10.32 -1.95 7.25
N ALA A 184 -11.19 -2.29 8.20
CA ALA A 184 -10.92 -1.99 9.60
C ALA A 184 -9.47 -2.40 9.88
N LEU A 185 -8.63 -1.42 10.24
CA LEU A 185 -7.31 -1.62 10.81
C LEU A 185 -7.51 -2.45 12.09
N ASN A 186 -7.46 -3.77 11.97
CA ASN A 186 -7.53 -4.73 13.07
C ASN A 186 -6.14 -5.29 13.33
#